data_AF-A0A401H0X3-F1
#
_entry.id   AF-A0A401H0X3-F1
#
_cell.length_a   1.000
_cell.length_b   1.000
_cell.length_c   1.000
_cell.angle_alpha   90.00
_cell.angle_beta   90.00
_cell.angle_gamma   90.00
#
_symmetry.space_group_name_H-M   'P 1'
#
loop_
_entity.id
_entity.type
_entity.pdbx_description
1 polymer ?
#
loop_
_entity_poly.entity_id
_entity_poly.type
_entity_poly.pdbx_seq_one_letter_code
_entity_poly.pdbx_strand_id
1 'polypeptide(L)'
;MDEAIDILCRLLTAEKRRAAFQADNRDLTSQSASLRRLSPPRDYAQELWNLLNAPKANQPLHDLGASTEAQKLPCANVEVEKNRCCPNEGILTCGGCRLVSYCSKECQKTHWHIHKQDCKDNIRSDTWQPA
;
A
#
# COMPACT_ATOMS: atom_id res chain seq x y z
N MET A 1 9.07 -31.11 -17.14
CA MET A 1 8.50 -30.18 -16.15
C MET A 1 9.53 -29.76 -15.09
N ASP A 2 10.63 -30.50 -14.92
CA ASP A 2 11.60 -30.24 -13.84
C ASP A 2 12.62 -29.12 -14.12
N GLU A 3 12.99 -28.85 -15.39
CA GLU A 3 13.93 -27.77 -15.71
C GLU A 3 13.38 -26.37 -15.40
N ALA A 4 12.08 -26.15 -15.64
CA ALA A 4 11.45 -24.86 -15.35
C ALA A 4 11.38 -24.58 -13.84
N ILE A 5 11.25 -25.63 -13.02
CA ILE A 5 11.22 -25.53 -11.56
C ILE A 5 12.62 -25.25 -11.01
N ASP A 6 13.66 -25.89 -11.56
CA ASP A 6 15.06 -25.62 -11.16
C ASP A 6 15.51 -24.20 -11.54
N ILE A 7 15.08 -23.71 -12.71
CA ILE A 7 15.33 -22.31 -13.13
C ILE A 7 14.63 -21.32 -12.18
N LEU A 8 13.36 -21.58 -11.81
CA LEU A 8 12.64 -20.74 -10.85
C LEU A 8 13.33 -20.75 -9.46
N CYS A 9 13.71 -21.93 -8.96
CA CYS A 9 14.41 -22.07 -7.69
C CYS A 9 15.72 -21.28 -7.67
N ARG A 10 16.52 -21.33 -8.75
CA ARG A 10 17.77 -20.57 -8.87
C ARG A 10 17.54 -19.06 -8.88
N LEU A 11 16.50 -18.55 -9.56
CA LEU A 11 16.13 -17.13 -9.57
C LEU A 11 15.54 -16.65 -8.24
N LEU A 12 15.00 -17.57 -7.44
CA LEU A 12 14.40 -17.28 -6.13
C LEU A 12 15.37 -17.44 -4.96
N THR A 13 16.61 -17.92 -5.16
CA THR A 13 17.59 -17.93 -4.07
C THR A 13 17.93 -16.52 -3.60
N ALA A 14 17.83 -16.28 -2.28
CA ALA A 14 18.05 -14.98 -1.66
C ALA A 14 19.45 -14.40 -1.94
N GLU A 15 20.43 -15.25 -2.21
CA GLU A 15 21.81 -14.88 -2.53
C GLU A 15 21.92 -14.20 -3.89
N LYS A 16 21.24 -14.70 -4.93
CA LYS A 16 21.27 -14.06 -6.25
C LYS A 16 20.52 -12.74 -6.27
N ARG A 17 19.44 -12.62 -5.48
CA ARG A 17 18.73 -11.34 -5.28
C ARG A 17 19.59 -10.31 -4.56
N ARG A 18 20.35 -10.73 -3.55
CA ARG A 18 21.32 -9.86 -2.85
C ARG A 18 22.45 -9.40 -3.77
N ALA A 19 22.97 -10.31 -4.61
CA ALA A 19 24.02 -9.97 -5.56
C ALA A 19 23.54 -8.97 -6.63
N ALA A 20 22.32 -9.15 -7.16
CA ALA A 20 21.71 -8.20 -8.09
C ALA A 20 21.48 -6.82 -7.42
N PHE A 21 20.91 -6.81 -6.21
CA PHE A 21 20.72 -5.57 -5.45
C PHE A 21 22.04 -4.86 -5.13
N GLN A 22 23.11 -5.60 -4.80
CA GLN A 22 24.43 -5.01 -4.56
C GLN A 22 25.11 -4.49 -5.83
N ALA A 23 24.91 -5.16 -6.98
CA ALA A 23 25.42 -4.70 -8.26
C ALA A 23 24.75 -3.39 -8.70
N ASP A 24 23.44 -3.29 -8.57
CA ASP A 24 22.67 -2.09 -8.90
C ASP A 24 23.05 -0.91 -7.99
N ASN A 25 23.31 -1.17 -6.70
CA ASN A 25 23.75 -0.14 -5.74
C ASN A 25 25.19 0.36 -6.03
N ARG A 26 26.03 -0.48 -6.65
CA ARG A 26 27.39 -0.11 -7.10
C ARG A 26 27.36 0.76 -8.35
N ASP A 27 26.36 0.61 -9.21
CA ASP A 27 26.17 1.45 -10.39
C ASP A 27 25.63 2.85 -10.02
N LEU A 28 24.72 2.94 -9.05
CA LEU A 28 24.26 4.20 -8.47
C LEU A 28 25.39 5.04 -7.84
N THR A 29 26.35 4.38 -7.18
CA THR A 29 27.51 5.08 -6.59
C THR A 29 28.51 5.57 -7.65
N SER A 30 28.67 4.85 -8.76
CA SER A 30 29.47 5.27 -9.92
C SER A 30 28.86 6.49 -10.65
N GLN A 31 27.53 6.47 -10.87
CA GLN A 31 26.81 7.57 -11.51
C GLN A 31 26.81 8.86 -10.66
N SER A 32 26.93 8.75 -9.33
CA SER A 32 26.95 9.89 -8.41
C SER A 32 28.21 10.79 -8.53
N ALA A 33 29.33 10.26 -9.06
CA ALA A 33 30.56 11.05 -9.24
C ALA A 33 30.44 12.07 -10.39
N SER A 34 29.67 11.74 -11.42
CA SER A 34 29.39 12.62 -12.57
C SER A 34 28.35 13.70 -12.27
N LEU A 35 27.49 13.49 -11.28
CA LEU A 35 26.44 14.45 -10.88
C LEU A 35 26.93 15.61 -10.00
N ARG A 36 28.21 15.64 -9.60
CA ARG A 36 28.77 16.71 -8.75
C ARG A 36 29.14 18.00 -9.50
N ARG A 37 28.88 18.10 -10.81
CA ARG A 37 29.19 19.28 -11.63
C ARG A 37 27.99 19.86 -12.38
N LEU A 38 26.82 19.86 -11.74
CA LEU A 38 25.73 20.74 -12.15
C LEU A 38 25.32 21.56 -10.93
N SER A 39 25.83 22.78 -10.83
CA SER A 39 25.20 23.77 -9.95
C SER A 39 23.77 23.97 -10.45
N PRO A 40 22.73 23.80 -9.61
CA PRO A 40 21.35 23.99 -10.06
C PRO A 40 21.14 25.46 -10.48
N PRO A 41 20.33 25.72 -11.52
CA PRO A 41 19.94 27.08 -11.87
C PRO A 41 19.30 27.76 -10.67
N ARG A 42 19.62 29.04 -10.49
CA ARG A 42 19.28 29.89 -9.31
C ARG A 42 17.78 30.06 -9.05
N ASP A 43 16.92 29.49 -9.90
CA ASP A 43 15.51 29.85 -10.01
C ASP A 43 14.56 28.75 -9.51
N TYR A 44 15.08 27.59 -9.09
CA TYR A 44 14.25 26.49 -8.57
C TYR A 44 13.46 26.87 -7.32
N ALA A 45 14.00 27.75 -6.47
CA ALA A 45 13.31 28.20 -5.26
C ALA A 45 12.03 29.00 -5.58
N GLN A 46 12.05 29.82 -6.64
CA GLN A 46 10.89 30.61 -7.04
C GLN A 46 9.86 29.73 -7.77
N GLU A 47 10.30 28.82 -8.63
CA GLU A 47 9.41 27.83 -9.24
C GLU A 47 8.76 26.93 -8.19
N LEU A 48 9.52 26.42 -7.21
CA LEU A 48 8.98 25.65 -6.11
C LEU A 48 8.01 26.45 -5.25
N TRP A 49 8.34 27.70 -4.91
CA TRP A 49 7.44 28.55 -4.13
C TRP A 49 6.15 28.85 -4.92
N ASN A 50 6.24 29.07 -6.23
CA ASN A 50 5.08 29.26 -7.10
C ASN A 50 4.23 27.99 -7.22
N LEU A 51 4.84 26.79 -7.24
CA LEU A 51 4.12 25.51 -7.28
C LEU A 51 3.40 25.21 -5.96
N LEU A 52 4.07 25.45 -4.82
CA LEU A 52 3.49 25.24 -3.49
C LEU A 52 2.40 26.26 -3.15
N ASN A 53 2.50 27.49 -3.66
CA ASN A 53 1.52 28.55 -3.44
C ASN A 53 0.60 28.79 -4.65
N ALA A 54 0.63 27.90 -5.65
CA ALA A 54 -0.32 27.96 -6.76
C ALA A 54 -1.74 27.85 -6.20
N PRO A 55 -2.72 28.58 -6.75
CA PRO A 55 -4.10 28.61 -6.23
C PRO A 55 -4.79 27.24 -6.23
N LYS A 56 -4.23 26.25 -6.93
CA LYS A 56 -4.69 24.85 -6.94
C LYS A 56 -4.07 23.97 -5.84
N ALA A 57 -3.00 24.41 -5.18
CA ALA A 57 -2.33 23.66 -4.12
C ALA A 57 -3.03 23.81 -2.75
N ASN A 58 -3.78 24.91 -2.57
CA ASN A 58 -4.59 25.16 -1.37
C ASN A 58 -6.10 25.05 -1.64
N GLN A 59 -6.52 24.52 -2.79
CA GLN A 59 -7.92 24.14 -2.96
C GLN A 59 -8.19 22.93 -2.07
N PRO A 60 -9.21 23.00 -1.19
CA PRO A 60 -9.71 21.81 -0.52
C PRO A 60 -9.98 20.74 -1.57
N LEU A 61 -9.48 19.53 -1.33
CA LEU A 61 -9.61 18.37 -2.22
C LEU A 61 -11.07 17.89 -2.41
N HIS A 62 -12.09 18.71 -2.08
CA HIS A 62 -13.49 18.33 -2.12
C HIS A 62 -14.27 18.81 -3.35
N ASP A 63 -13.68 19.56 -4.29
CA ASP A 63 -14.45 20.18 -5.40
C ASP A 63 -13.85 19.98 -6.81
N LEU A 64 -13.21 18.84 -7.06
CA LEU A 64 -12.82 18.39 -8.40
C LEU A 64 -13.82 17.41 -9.00
N GLY A 65 -15.14 17.64 -8.86
CA GLY A 65 -16.16 16.99 -9.69
C GLY A 65 -16.07 15.47 -9.81
N ALA A 66 -15.41 14.80 -8.85
CA ALA A 66 -15.39 13.35 -8.74
C ALA A 66 -16.69 13.00 -8.04
N SER A 67 -17.72 12.86 -8.88
CA SER A 67 -18.92 12.06 -8.68
C SER A 67 -19.11 11.52 -7.26
N THR A 68 -20.22 11.91 -6.67
CA THR A 68 -21.00 11.27 -5.62
C THR A 68 -21.18 9.76 -5.82
N GLU A 69 -20.09 9.01 -5.82
CA GLU A 69 -20.05 7.57 -5.75
C GLU A 69 -19.22 7.28 -4.51
N ALA A 70 -19.92 7.13 -3.38
CA ALA A 70 -19.31 6.71 -2.13
C ALA A 70 -18.39 5.54 -2.45
N GLN A 71 -17.08 5.72 -2.20
CA GLN A 71 -16.08 4.71 -2.53
C GLN A 71 -16.53 3.39 -1.92
N LYS A 72 -16.92 2.46 -2.79
CA LYS A 72 -17.56 1.23 -2.37
C LYS A 72 -16.51 0.37 -1.70
N LEU A 73 -16.69 0.12 -0.41
CA LEU A 73 -15.73 -0.67 0.36
C LEU A 73 -15.78 -2.12 -0.15
N PRO A 74 -14.64 -2.80 -0.34
CA PRO A 74 -14.64 -4.21 -0.72
C PRO A 74 -15.09 -5.10 0.45
N CYS A 75 -15.59 -6.30 0.14
CA CYS A 75 -15.82 -7.30 1.16
C CYS A 75 -14.49 -7.85 1.70
N ALA A 76 -14.34 -7.85 3.02
CA ALA A 76 -13.14 -8.30 3.72
C ALA A 76 -12.97 -9.83 3.77
N ASN A 77 -13.91 -10.62 3.21
CA ASN A 77 -13.76 -12.07 3.19
C ASN A 77 -12.72 -12.47 2.14
N VAL A 78 -11.48 -12.62 2.62
CA VAL A 78 -10.30 -12.99 1.82
C VAL A 78 -9.69 -14.28 2.36
N GLU A 79 -9.12 -15.07 1.47
CA GLU A 79 -8.41 -16.31 1.77
C GLU A 79 -7.03 -16.24 1.13
N VAL A 80 -6.06 -15.74 1.90
CA VAL A 80 -4.71 -15.36 1.43
C VAL A 80 -3.97 -16.56 0.83
N GLU A 81 -4.03 -17.73 1.48
CA GLU A 81 -3.34 -18.94 1.04
C GLU A 81 -3.77 -19.41 -0.36
N LYS A 82 -5.04 -19.17 -0.71
CA LYS A 82 -5.61 -19.57 -2.00
C LYS A 82 -5.71 -18.40 -2.98
N ASN A 83 -5.22 -17.22 -2.60
CA ASN A 83 -5.34 -15.97 -3.34
C ASN A 83 -6.79 -15.69 -3.79
N ARG A 84 -7.76 -15.93 -2.90
CA ARG A 84 -9.18 -15.70 -3.19
C ARG A 84 -9.70 -14.51 -2.42
N CYS A 85 -10.42 -13.63 -3.10
CA CYS A 85 -11.16 -12.53 -2.50
C CYS A 85 -12.64 -12.62 -2.91
N CYS A 86 -13.53 -12.21 -2.00
CA CYS A 86 -14.93 -12.02 -2.35
C CYS A 86 -15.05 -10.84 -3.32
N PRO A 87 -15.67 -11.01 -4.50
CA PRO A 87 -15.77 -9.93 -5.51
C PRO A 87 -16.83 -8.89 -5.16
N ASN A 88 -17.65 -9.14 -4.13
CA ASN A 88 -18.77 -8.30 -3.77
C ASN A 88 -18.36 -7.09 -2.92
N GLU A 89 -19.19 -6.06 -2.97
CA GLU A 89 -19.06 -4.86 -2.16
C GLU A 89 -19.44 -5.14 -0.70
N GLY A 90 -18.67 -4.58 0.22
CA GLY A 90 -18.87 -4.63 1.65
C GLY A 90 -19.92 -3.63 2.11
N ILE A 91 -21.17 -4.07 2.17
CA ILE A 91 -22.32 -3.25 2.60
C ILE A 91 -22.62 -3.34 4.12
N LEU A 92 -22.00 -4.30 4.83
CA LEU A 92 -22.19 -4.53 6.27
C LEU A 92 -20.88 -4.38 7.03
N THR A 93 -20.77 -3.38 7.89
CA THR A 93 -19.59 -3.23 8.76
C THR A 93 -19.60 -4.25 9.89
N CYS A 94 -18.43 -4.72 10.31
CA CYS A 94 -18.29 -5.52 11.53
C CYS A 94 -18.85 -4.78 12.75
N GLY A 95 -19.82 -5.37 13.45
CA GLY A 95 -20.44 -4.72 14.62
C GLY A 95 -19.50 -4.49 15.81
N GLY A 96 -18.40 -5.27 15.91
CA GLY A 96 -17.41 -5.13 16.98
C GLY A 96 -16.41 -4.03 16.70
N CYS A 97 -15.71 -4.11 15.56
CA CYS A 97 -14.61 -3.19 15.24
C CYS A 97 -14.96 -2.04 14.31
N ARG A 98 -15.98 -2.18 13.47
CA ARG A 98 -16.36 -1.21 12.43
C ARG A 98 -15.24 -0.85 11.44
N LEU A 99 -14.11 -1.56 11.46
CA LEU A 99 -12.95 -1.32 10.60
C LEU A 99 -13.02 -2.04 9.25
N VAL A 100 -13.77 -3.14 9.18
CA VAL A 100 -13.90 -3.97 7.97
C VAL A 100 -15.37 -4.15 7.59
N SER A 101 -15.63 -4.32 6.30
CA SER A 101 -16.98 -4.50 5.74
C SER A 101 -17.13 -5.84 5.04
N TYR A 102 -18.36 -6.37 5.01
CA TYR A 102 -18.72 -7.65 4.40
C TYR A 102 -19.94 -7.48 3.52
N CYS A 103 -20.02 -8.26 2.43
CA CYS A 103 -21.22 -8.27 1.61
C CYS A 103 -22.40 -9.02 2.29
N SER A 104 -22.09 -9.94 3.22
CA SER A 104 -23.09 -10.74 3.93
C SER A 104 -22.59 -11.23 5.30
N LYS A 105 -23.51 -11.74 6.13
CA LYS A 105 -23.18 -12.34 7.43
C LYS A 105 -22.38 -13.64 7.26
N GLU A 106 -22.56 -14.36 6.16
CA GLU A 106 -21.84 -15.57 5.82
C GLU A 106 -20.37 -15.25 5.55
N CYS A 107 -20.10 -14.21 4.75
CA CYS A 107 -18.73 -13.72 4.52
C CYS A 107 -18.04 -13.30 5.83
N GLN A 108 -18.77 -12.66 6.74
CA GLN A 108 -18.24 -12.34 8.07
C GLN A 108 -17.92 -13.60 8.88
N LYS A 109 -18.81 -14.60 8.91
CA LYS A 109 -18.60 -15.86 9.63
C LYS A 109 -17.42 -16.66 9.07
N THR A 110 -17.30 -16.74 7.74
CA THR A 110 -16.18 -17.41 7.08
C THR A 110 -14.88 -16.71 7.42
N HIS A 111 -14.82 -15.38 7.35
CA HIS A 111 -13.61 -14.60 7.67
C HIS A 111 -13.28 -14.56 9.18
N TRP A 112 -14.23 -14.90 10.06
CA TRP A 112 -14.12 -14.70 11.51
C TRP A 112 -12.91 -15.40 12.15
N HIS A 113 -12.53 -16.57 11.66
CA HIS A 113 -11.41 -17.34 12.23
C HIS A 113 -10.08 -16.57 12.22
N ILE A 114 -9.82 -15.76 11.18
CA ILE A 114 -8.67 -14.86 11.14
C ILE A 114 -8.99 -13.47 11.72
N HIS A 115 -10.16 -12.92 11.44
CA HIS A 115 -10.51 -11.56 11.89
C HIS A 115 -10.65 -11.42 13.42
N LYS A 116 -11.00 -12.49 14.14
CA LYS A 116 -11.31 -12.44 15.58
C LYS A 116 -10.19 -11.84 16.42
N GLN A 117 -8.93 -12.09 16.05
CA GLN A 117 -7.76 -11.59 16.77
C GLN A 117 -7.69 -10.06 16.67
N ASP A 118 -7.68 -9.53 15.44
CA ASP A 118 -7.64 -8.09 15.18
C ASP A 118 -8.89 -7.37 15.72
N CYS A 119 -10.05 -8.03 15.62
CA CYS A 119 -11.31 -7.48 16.11
C CYS A 119 -11.29 -7.24 17.63
N LYS A 120 -10.53 -8.04 18.38
CA LYS A 120 -10.45 -7.97 19.85
C LYS A 120 -9.13 -7.38 20.36
N ASP A 121 -8.31 -6.82 19.47
CA ASP A 121 -7.01 -6.30 19.84
C ASP A 121 -7.14 -5.07 20.77
N ASN A 122 -6.22 -4.97 21.74
CA ASN A 122 -6.17 -3.88 22.72
C ASN A 122 -5.80 -2.53 22.09
N ILE A 123 -5.32 -2.49 20.85
CA ILE A 123 -5.17 -1.26 20.07
C ILE A 123 -6.50 -0.51 19.92
N ARG A 124 -7.62 -1.20 20.10
CA ARG A 124 -8.96 -0.64 20.09
C ARG A 124 -9.47 -0.18 21.45
N SER A 125 -8.66 -0.33 22.51
CA SER A 125 -9.01 0.12 23.86
C SER A 125 -9.02 1.65 23.91
N ASP A 126 -9.97 2.24 24.65
CA ASP A 126 -10.00 3.68 24.90
C ASP A 126 -8.75 4.18 25.65
N THR A 127 -8.02 3.25 26.30
CA THR A 127 -6.78 3.52 27.03
C THR A 127 -5.52 3.35 26.17
N TRP A 128 -5.63 2.94 24.90
CA TRP A 128 -4.48 2.75 24.04
C TRP A 128 -3.84 4.09 23.67
N GLN A 129 -2.51 4.16 23.77
CA GLN A 129 -1.71 5.31 23.34
C GLN A 129 -0.53 4.82 22.50
N PRO A 130 -0.22 5.47 21.36
CA PRO A 130 1.01 5.22 20.62
C PRO A 130 2.22 5.68 21.45
N ALA A 131 3.34 4.96 21.30
CA ALA A 131 4.61 5.24 21.98
C ALA A 131 5.32 6.49 21.43
#